data_AF-A0A963N0F7-F1
#
_entry.id   AF-A0A963N0F7-F1
#
_cell.length_a   1.000
_cell.length_b   1.000
_cell.length_c   1.000
_cell.angle_alpha   90.00
_cell.angle_beta   90.00
_cell.angle_gamma   90.00
#
_symmetry.space_group_name_H-M   'P 1'
#
loop_
_entity.id
_entity.type
_entity.pdbx_description
1 polymer ?
#
loop_
_entity_poly.entity_id
_entity_poly.type
_entity_poly.pdbx_seq_one_letter_code
_entity_poly.pdbx_strand_id
1 'polypeptide(L)'
;MDPATEALLAEVQARFPCVSKPEGLNLSFHRDDCSLCTYLRRDLARFSDPVLPREALREIFCEMSCLSAAAWRWALPSYLKHCLTMEDPWGDDETEFLIFNLGPDPEYQADTIERLACLDAGQVACLIHFLAWCRAHPYWGEIWQDDIDRALEFMRGLQR
;
A
#
# COMPACT_ATOMS: atom_id res chain seq x y z
N MET A 1 -0.91 -15.79 -15.42
CA MET A 1 -0.64 -14.35 -15.28
C MET A 1 -0.44 -13.78 -16.66
N ASP A 2 -1.00 -12.62 -16.98
CA ASP A 2 -0.76 -11.98 -18.28
C ASP A 2 0.58 -11.22 -18.29
N PRO A 3 1.13 -10.90 -19.48
CA PRO A 3 2.44 -10.25 -19.58
C PRO A 3 2.54 -8.87 -18.92
N ALA A 4 1.44 -8.11 -18.83
CA ALA A 4 1.46 -6.78 -18.20
C ALA A 4 1.60 -6.93 -16.68
N THR A 5 0.86 -7.88 -16.08
CA THR A 5 0.98 -8.21 -14.66
C THR A 5 2.38 -8.74 -14.32
N GLU A 6 2.97 -9.60 -15.15
CA GLU A 6 4.34 -10.09 -14.94
C GLU A 6 5.38 -8.96 -14.99
N ALA A 7 5.25 -8.04 -15.94
CA ALA A 7 6.15 -6.89 -16.07
C ALA A 7 6.04 -5.95 -14.85
N LEU A 8 4.83 -5.66 -14.39
CA LEU A 8 4.61 -4.84 -13.20
C LEU A 8 5.12 -5.52 -11.93
N LEU A 9 4.93 -6.83 -11.79
CA LEU A 9 5.49 -7.59 -10.66
C LEU A 9 7.02 -7.51 -10.61
N ALA A 10 7.68 -7.60 -11.77
CA ALA A 10 9.13 -7.44 -11.87
C ALA A 10 9.58 -6.01 -11.49
N GLU A 11 8.83 -4.98 -11.91
CA GLU A 11 9.08 -3.60 -11.51
C GLU A 11 8.95 -3.41 -10.00
N VAL A 12 7.87 -3.93 -9.38
CA VAL A 12 7.66 -3.88 -7.93
C VAL A 12 8.84 -4.49 -7.20
N GLN A 13 9.30 -5.67 -7.61
CA GLN A 13 10.46 -6.34 -7.00
C GLN A 13 11.75 -5.52 -7.12
N ALA A 14 11.92 -4.77 -8.21
CA ALA A 14 13.08 -3.92 -8.42
C ALA A 14 13.02 -2.59 -7.63
N ARG A 15 11.83 -1.99 -7.46
CA ARG A 15 11.63 -0.67 -6.83
C ARG A 15 11.36 -0.74 -5.34
N PHE A 16 10.80 -1.84 -4.86
CA PHE A 16 10.43 -2.04 -3.47
C PHE A 16 11.26 -3.18 -2.86
N PRO A 17 12.53 -2.92 -2.49
CA PRO A 17 13.34 -3.93 -1.82
C PRO A 17 12.71 -4.26 -0.46
N CYS A 18 12.76 -5.53 -0.07
CA CYS A 18 12.33 -5.94 1.27
C CYS A 18 13.26 -5.28 2.31
N VAL A 19 12.66 -4.60 3.29
CA VAL A 19 13.38 -3.96 4.40
C VAL A 19 12.99 -4.59 5.72
N SER A 20 13.82 -4.42 6.75
CA SER A 20 13.48 -4.85 8.10
C SER A 20 12.25 -4.09 8.62
N LYS A 21 11.45 -4.78 9.42
CA LYS A 21 10.32 -4.18 10.12
C LYS A 21 10.78 -3.01 11.01
N PRO A 22 10.09 -1.86 11.00
CA PRO A 22 10.38 -0.77 11.93
C PRO A 22 9.93 -1.11 13.36
N GLU A 23 10.71 -0.66 14.35
CA GLU A 23 10.47 -0.97 15.76
C GLU A 23 9.70 0.14 16.50
N GLY A 24 8.95 -0.25 17.53
CA GLY A 24 8.28 0.66 18.45
C GLY A 24 7.39 1.68 17.76
N LEU A 25 7.61 2.96 18.04
CA LEU A 25 6.82 4.07 17.50
C LEU A 25 7.05 4.32 16.02
N ASN A 26 8.16 3.82 15.46
CA ASN A 26 8.42 3.91 14.04
C ASN A 26 7.51 2.98 13.23
N LEU A 27 6.70 2.12 13.85
CA LEU A 27 5.70 1.31 13.15
C LEU A 27 4.40 2.08 12.88
N SER A 28 4.09 3.10 13.67
CA SER A 28 2.76 3.73 13.70
C SER A 28 2.80 5.23 13.47
N PHE A 29 1.83 5.77 12.76
CA PHE A 29 1.75 7.18 12.38
C PHE A 29 1.59 8.11 13.59
N HIS A 30 0.53 7.93 14.39
CA HIS A 30 0.21 8.78 15.55
C HIS A 30 1.01 8.44 16.83
N ARG A 31 1.93 7.46 16.79
CA ARG A 31 2.77 7.09 17.94
C ARG A 31 1.94 6.72 19.21
N ASP A 32 2.16 7.37 20.35
CA ASP A 32 1.73 6.90 21.68
C ASP A 32 0.31 7.30 22.10
N ASP A 33 -0.31 8.30 21.47
CA ASP A 33 -1.59 8.86 21.90
C ASP A 33 -2.81 8.29 21.16
N CYS A 34 -2.59 7.26 20.33
CA CYS A 34 -3.63 6.65 19.52
C CYS A 34 -3.87 5.18 19.87
N SER A 35 -5.09 4.85 20.25
CA SER A 35 -5.52 3.48 20.57
C SER A 35 -5.43 2.54 19.37
N LEU A 36 -5.82 2.99 18.17
CA LEU A 36 -5.73 2.22 16.93
C LEU A 36 -4.27 1.89 16.59
N CYS A 37 -3.37 2.88 16.68
CA CYS A 37 -1.93 2.66 16.51
C CYS A 37 -1.36 1.69 17.56
N THR A 38 -1.87 1.71 18.79
CA THR A 38 -1.48 0.76 19.83
C THR A 38 -1.92 -0.67 19.51
N TYR A 39 -3.14 -0.84 19.00
CA TYR A 39 -3.63 -2.15 18.53
C TYR A 39 -2.83 -2.65 17.33
N LEU A 40 -2.61 -1.81 16.31
CA LEU A 40 -1.75 -2.14 15.17
C LEU A 40 -0.36 -2.62 15.60
N ARG A 41 0.31 -1.91 16.51
CA ARG A 41 1.64 -2.33 17.01
C ARG A 41 1.60 -3.68 17.69
N ARG A 42 0.58 -3.95 18.51
CA ARG A 42 0.39 -5.22 19.20
C ARG A 42 0.13 -6.35 18.20
N ASP A 43 -0.77 -6.14 17.26
CA ASP A 43 -1.23 -7.18 16.34
C ASP A 43 -0.14 -7.52 15.30
N LEU A 44 0.67 -6.53 14.94
CA LEU A 44 1.85 -6.75 14.10
C LEU A 44 3.07 -7.28 14.86
N ALA A 45 3.10 -7.27 16.20
CA ALA A 45 4.27 -7.68 16.99
C ALA A 45 4.73 -9.11 16.69
N ARG A 46 3.81 -9.99 16.29
CA ARG A 46 4.09 -11.39 15.92
C ARG A 46 4.77 -11.57 14.56
N PHE A 47 4.79 -10.55 13.71
CA PHE A 47 5.46 -10.57 12.42
C PHE A 47 6.77 -9.81 12.53
N SER A 48 7.87 -10.41 12.08
CA SER A 48 9.21 -9.78 12.11
C SER A 48 9.95 -9.92 10.77
N ASP A 49 9.45 -10.76 9.88
CA ASP A 49 10.09 -11.02 8.60
C ASP A 49 9.99 -9.81 7.65
N PRO A 50 11.01 -9.59 6.80
CA PRO A 50 10.95 -8.58 5.74
C PRO A 50 9.86 -8.83 4.70
N VAL A 51 9.41 -10.08 4.55
CA VAL A 51 8.32 -10.48 3.67
C VAL A 51 7.13 -10.85 4.53
N LEU A 52 6.01 -10.16 4.33
CA LEU A 52 4.81 -10.34 5.12
C LEU A 52 3.96 -11.50 4.56
N PRO A 53 3.49 -12.41 5.42
CA PRO A 53 2.50 -13.40 5.02
C PRO A 53 1.12 -12.76 4.89
N ARG A 54 0.17 -13.45 4.26
CA ARG A 54 -1.18 -12.93 3.99
C ARG A 54 -1.90 -12.49 5.26
N GLU A 55 -1.73 -13.22 6.37
CA GLU A 55 -2.33 -12.88 7.65
C GLU A 55 -1.88 -11.50 8.13
N ALA A 56 -0.61 -11.13 7.90
CA ALA A 56 -0.11 -9.81 8.26
C ALA A 56 -0.69 -8.71 7.35
N LEU A 57 -0.87 -8.99 6.06
CA LEU A 57 -1.50 -8.06 5.13
C LEU A 57 -2.95 -7.76 5.52
N ARG A 58 -3.67 -8.76 6.02
CA ARG A 58 -5.03 -8.60 6.55
C ARG A 58 -5.10 -7.76 7.83
N GLU A 59 -4.15 -7.93 8.74
CA GLU A 59 -4.08 -7.04 9.92
C GLU A 59 -3.75 -5.59 9.51
N ILE A 60 -2.88 -5.42 8.51
CA ILE A 60 -2.52 -4.11 7.96
C ILE A 60 -3.72 -3.48 7.24
N PHE A 61 -4.46 -4.25 6.47
CA PHE A 61 -5.63 -3.81 5.71
C PHE A 61 -6.62 -3.01 6.59
N CYS A 62 -6.94 -3.51 7.78
CA CYS A 62 -7.88 -2.86 8.70
C CYS A 62 -7.39 -1.48 9.19
N GLU A 63 -6.07 -1.26 9.23
CA GLU A 63 -5.42 -0.18 9.96
C GLU A 63 -4.30 0.47 9.13
N MET A 64 -4.43 0.46 7.81
CA MET A 64 -3.34 0.86 6.90
C MET A 64 -2.99 2.35 7.06
N SER A 65 -3.98 3.17 7.37
CA SER A 65 -3.83 4.60 7.69
C SER A 65 -3.08 4.86 9.01
N CYS A 66 -2.96 3.85 9.87
CA CYS A 66 -2.18 3.92 11.11
C CYS A 66 -0.68 3.60 10.90
N LEU A 67 -0.27 3.14 9.72
CA LEU A 67 1.14 2.88 9.41
C LEU A 67 1.94 4.18 9.28
N SER A 68 3.12 4.22 9.88
CA SER A 68 4.10 5.29 9.63
C SER A 68 4.72 5.17 8.23
N ALA A 69 5.49 6.19 7.81
CA ALA A 69 6.26 6.11 6.57
C ALA A 69 7.26 4.96 6.50
N ALA A 70 7.93 4.64 7.62
CA ALA A 70 8.83 3.49 7.67
C ALA A 70 8.05 2.16 7.57
N ALA A 71 6.84 2.12 8.13
CA ALA A 71 6.00 0.93 8.10
C ALA A 71 5.38 0.70 6.72
N TRP A 72 4.99 1.77 6.01
CA TRP A 72 4.60 1.71 4.60
C TRP A 72 5.71 1.12 3.74
N ARG A 73 6.96 1.58 3.90
CA ARG A 73 8.11 1.05 3.16
C ARG A 73 8.36 -0.45 3.41
N TRP A 74 8.08 -0.94 4.62
CA TRP A 74 8.18 -2.35 4.96
C TRP A 74 7.02 -3.18 4.41
N ALA A 75 5.79 -2.68 4.49
CA ALA A 75 4.59 -3.42 4.11
C ALA A 75 4.35 -3.48 2.58
N LEU A 76 4.57 -2.36 1.88
CA LEU A 76 4.25 -2.19 0.45
C LEU A 76 4.78 -3.30 -0.47
N PRO A 77 6.04 -3.76 -0.38
CA PRO A 77 6.53 -4.80 -1.28
C PRO A 77 5.68 -6.08 -1.24
N SER A 78 5.29 -6.49 -0.02
CA SER A 78 4.50 -7.71 0.19
C SER A 78 3.05 -7.49 -0.22
N TYR A 79 2.52 -6.30 0.05
CA TYR A 79 1.15 -5.91 -0.29
C TYR A 79 0.94 -5.84 -1.81
N LEU A 80 1.80 -5.12 -2.54
CA LEU A 80 1.76 -5.03 -4.01
C LEU A 80 1.94 -6.41 -4.67
N LYS A 81 2.86 -7.23 -4.15
CA LYS A 81 3.02 -8.60 -4.63
C LYS A 81 1.75 -9.41 -4.43
N HIS A 82 1.06 -9.25 -3.32
CA HIS A 82 -0.22 -9.91 -3.08
C HIS A 82 -1.25 -9.50 -4.14
N CYS A 83 -1.52 -8.20 -4.29
CA CYS A 83 -2.49 -7.66 -5.26
C CYS A 83 -2.24 -8.18 -6.69
N LEU A 84 -0.98 -8.29 -7.12
CA LEU A 84 -0.63 -8.73 -8.48
C LEU A 84 -0.65 -10.25 -8.69
N THR A 85 -0.63 -11.04 -7.61
CA THR A 85 -0.58 -12.51 -7.67
C THR A 85 -1.88 -13.17 -7.24
N MET A 86 -2.86 -12.40 -6.77
CA MET A 86 -4.19 -12.90 -6.43
C MET A 86 -4.95 -13.34 -7.68
N GLU A 87 -5.46 -14.58 -7.66
CA GLU A 87 -6.18 -15.18 -8.79
C GLU A 87 -7.69 -14.88 -8.75
N ASP A 88 -8.24 -14.57 -7.57
CA ASP A 88 -9.66 -14.26 -7.38
C ASP A 88 -9.84 -12.81 -6.85
N PRO A 89 -10.30 -11.88 -7.71
CA PRO A 89 -10.49 -10.49 -7.32
C PRO A 89 -11.73 -10.27 -6.44
N TRP A 90 -12.68 -11.21 -6.37
CA TRP A 90 -13.92 -11.03 -5.61
C TRP A 90 -13.73 -11.13 -4.08
N GLY A 91 -12.55 -11.52 -3.61
CA GLY A 91 -12.22 -11.63 -2.19
C GLY A 91 -10.87 -11.00 -1.85
N ASP A 92 -10.42 -10.05 -2.65
CA ASP A 92 -9.18 -9.29 -2.48
C ASP A 92 -9.49 -7.87 -2.01
N ASP A 93 -10.02 -7.78 -0.79
CA ASP A 93 -10.29 -6.50 -0.12
C ASP A 93 -8.99 -5.68 0.04
N GLU A 94 -7.84 -6.36 0.02
CA GLU A 94 -6.52 -5.74 0.10
C GLU A 94 -6.27 -4.78 -1.09
N THR A 95 -6.52 -5.20 -2.34
CA THR A 95 -6.35 -4.31 -3.50
C THR A 95 -7.26 -3.09 -3.46
N GLU A 96 -8.53 -3.27 -3.08
CA GLU A 96 -9.49 -2.16 -2.91
C GLU A 96 -8.98 -1.12 -1.92
N PHE A 97 -8.55 -1.55 -0.73
CA PHE A 97 -8.11 -0.64 0.32
C PHE A 97 -6.79 0.04 -0.03
N LEU A 98 -5.92 -0.62 -0.77
CA LEU A 98 -4.71 0.02 -1.29
C LEU A 98 -5.07 1.17 -2.24
N ILE A 99 -6.07 1.01 -3.11
CA ILE A 99 -6.55 2.08 -3.99
C ILE A 99 -7.01 3.28 -3.16
N PHE A 100 -7.82 3.07 -2.12
CA PHE A 100 -8.31 4.16 -1.26
C PHE A 100 -7.19 4.88 -0.50
N ASN A 101 -6.21 4.13 0.03
CA ASN A 101 -5.09 4.74 0.75
C ASN A 101 -4.15 5.52 -0.17
N LEU A 102 -4.10 5.18 -1.46
CA LEU A 102 -3.34 5.91 -2.48
C LEU A 102 -4.14 7.06 -3.11
N GLY A 103 -5.45 7.14 -2.87
CA GLY A 103 -6.34 8.21 -3.32
C GLY A 103 -7.19 8.77 -2.18
N PRO A 104 -6.59 9.41 -1.18
CA PRO A 104 -7.31 9.89 -0.01
C PRO A 104 -8.26 11.05 -0.36
N ASP A 105 -9.31 11.21 0.44
CA ASP A 105 -10.14 12.41 0.39
C ASP A 105 -9.31 13.67 0.72
N PRO A 106 -9.71 14.87 0.23
CA PRO A 106 -8.92 16.10 0.38
C PRO A 106 -8.46 16.41 1.80
N GLU A 107 -9.30 16.14 2.80
CA GLU A 107 -9.00 16.37 4.22
C GLU A 107 -7.88 15.47 4.78
N TYR A 108 -7.60 14.31 4.17
CA TYR A 108 -6.56 13.37 4.60
C TYR A 108 -5.29 13.41 3.73
N GLN A 109 -5.23 14.25 2.71
CA GLN A 109 -4.10 14.32 1.79
C GLN A 109 -2.78 14.66 2.50
N ALA A 110 -2.80 15.58 3.46
CA ALA A 110 -1.61 15.97 4.22
C ALA A 110 -1.02 14.77 4.98
N ASP A 111 -1.85 14.05 5.72
CA ASP A 111 -1.44 12.86 6.45
C ASP A 111 -0.93 11.76 5.51
N THR A 112 -1.58 11.56 4.36
CA THR A 112 -1.12 10.58 3.37
C THR A 112 0.23 10.96 2.78
N ILE A 113 0.50 12.24 2.52
CA ILE A 113 1.83 12.71 2.11
C ILE A 113 2.87 12.33 3.18
N GLU A 114 2.58 12.57 4.46
CA GLU A 114 3.50 12.21 5.54
C GLU A 114 3.71 10.69 5.65
N ARG A 115 2.64 9.89 5.50
CA ARG A 115 2.72 8.42 5.48
C ARG A 115 3.49 7.87 4.29
N LEU A 116 3.54 8.58 3.17
CA LEU A 116 4.29 8.16 1.98
C LEU A 116 5.66 8.84 1.88
N ALA A 117 6.06 9.64 2.87
CA ALA A 117 7.27 10.47 2.81
C ALA A 117 8.60 9.68 2.71
N CYS A 118 8.60 8.38 2.97
CA CYS A 118 9.76 7.52 2.78
C CYS A 118 9.89 6.93 1.36
N LEU A 119 8.94 7.22 0.46
CA LEU A 119 8.98 6.76 -0.91
C LEU A 119 9.78 7.72 -1.80
N ASP A 120 10.62 7.15 -2.66
CA ASP A 120 11.30 7.92 -3.71
C ASP A 120 10.43 8.08 -4.97
N ALA A 121 10.87 8.93 -5.91
CA ALA A 121 10.14 9.19 -7.14
C ALA A 121 9.93 7.93 -8.01
N GLY A 122 10.87 6.97 -7.96
CA GLY A 122 10.75 5.71 -8.68
C GLY A 122 9.71 4.77 -8.05
N GLN A 123 9.61 4.77 -6.73
CA GLN A 123 8.58 4.05 -5.99
C GLN A 123 7.20 4.66 -6.23
N VAL A 124 7.08 5.99 -6.21
CA VAL A 124 5.84 6.70 -6.56
C VAL A 124 5.43 6.40 -8.01
N ALA A 125 6.37 6.41 -8.97
CA ALA A 125 6.09 6.05 -10.35
C ALA A 125 5.58 4.61 -10.50
N CYS A 126 6.16 3.67 -9.75
CA CYS A 126 5.71 2.28 -9.74
C CYS A 126 4.28 2.14 -9.16
N LEU A 127 3.92 2.90 -8.12
CA LEU A 127 2.54 2.94 -7.61
C LEU A 127 1.55 3.53 -8.63
N ILE A 128 1.95 4.53 -9.42
CA ILE A 128 1.14 5.06 -10.52
C ILE A 128 0.93 3.99 -11.60
N HIS A 129 1.97 3.21 -11.93
CA HIS A 129 1.85 2.09 -12.87
C HIS A 129 0.91 1.01 -12.31
N PHE A 130 0.98 0.70 -11.02
CA PHE A 130 0.03 -0.18 -10.34
C PHE A 130 -1.42 0.32 -10.46
N LEU A 131 -1.69 1.59 -10.18
CA LEU A 131 -3.03 2.16 -10.32
C LEU A 131 -3.53 2.15 -11.78
N ALA A 132 -2.64 2.38 -12.75
CA ALA A 132 -2.96 2.25 -14.17
C ALA A 132 -3.30 0.80 -14.56
N TRP A 133 -2.60 -0.18 -13.96
CA TRP A 133 -2.94 -1.60 -14.10
C TRP A 133 -4.31 -1.90 -13.48
N CYS A 134 -4.62 -1.40 -12.26
CA CYS A 134 -5.95 -1.53 -11.65
C CYS A 134 -7.03 -0.95 -12.56
N ARG A 135 -6.79 0.23 -13.14
CA ARG A 135 -7.73 0.89 -14.08
C ARG A 135 -8.02 0.04 -15.31
N ALA A 136 -7.02 -0.66 -15.84
CA ALA A 136 -7.15 -1.53 -17.00
C ALA A 136 -7.70 -2.93 -16.67
N HIS A 137 -7.72 -3.30 -15.38
CA HIS A 137 -8.17 -4.60 -14.93
C HIS A 137 -9.71 -4.70 -15.03
N PRO A 138 -10.28 -5.80 -15.56
CA PRO A 138 -11.73 -5.91 -15.79
C PRO A 138 -12.59 -5.71 -14.54
N TYR A 139 -12.11 -6.17 -13.37
CA TYR A 139 -12.83 -6.03 -12.11
C TYR A 139 -12.62 -4.64 -11.47
N TRP A 140 -11.37 -4.32 -11.08
CA TRP A 140 -11.03 -3.07 -10.39
C TRP A 140 -11.41 -1.82 -11.20
N GLY A 141 -11.16 -1.82 -12.51
CA GLY A 141 -11.46 -0.70 -13.39
C GLY A 141 -12.96 -0.48 -13.60
N GLU A 142 -13.79 -1.52 -13.50
CA GLU A 142 -15.24 -1.41 -13.61
C GLU A 142 -15.87 -0.91 -12.31
N ILE A 143 -15.39 -1.41 -11.16
CA ILE A 143 -16.00 -1.14 -9.85
C ILE A 143 -15.48 0.15 -9.22
N TRP A 144 -14.17 0.41 -9.32
CA TRP A 144 -13.49 1.47 -8.56
C TRP A 144 -12.89 2.56 -9.43
N GLN A 145 -13.46 2.78 -10.63
CA GLN A 145 -12.88 3.70 -11.62
C GLN A 145 -12.62 5.10 -11.06
N ASP A 146 -13.58 5.67 -10.33
CA ASP A 146 -13.48 7.03 -9.79
C ASP A 146 -12.42 7.13 -8.69
N ASP A 147 -12.33 6.14 -7.82
CA ASP A 147 -11.31 6.08 -6.76
C ASP A 147 -9.91 5.85 -7.33
N ILE A 148 -9.77 5.03 -8.36
CA ILE A 148 -8.50 4.84 -9.09
C ILE A 148 -8.08 6.14 -9.77
N ASP A 149 -9.02 6.87 -10.39
CA ASP A 149 -8.70 8.14 -11.05
C ASP A 149 -8.29 9.22 -10.02
N ARG A 150 -8.95 9.27 -8.86
CA ARG A 150 -8.53 10.12 -7.73
C ARG A 150 -7.14 9.75 -7.22
N ALA A 151 -6.86 8.46 -7.04
CA ALA A 151 -5.54 7.97 -6.64
C ALA A 151 -4.45 8.33 -7.65
N LEU A 152 -4.73 8.17 -8.95
CA LEU A 152 -3.81 8.54 -10.02
C LEU A 152 -3.50 10.05 -9.99
N GLU A 153 -4.51 10.91 -9.81
CA GLU A 153 -4.31 12.35 -9.69
C GLU A 153 -3.44 12.71 -8.49
N PHE A 154 -3.77 12.19 -7.31
CA PHE A 154 -3.02 12.42 -6.08
C PHE A 154 -1.55 11.99 -6.23
N MET A 155 -1.32 10.76 -6.68
CA MET A 155 0.02 10.19 -6.79
C MET A 155 0.89 10.93 -7.82
N ARG A 156 0.31 11.37 -8.95
CA ARG A 156 1.02 12.23 -9.91
C ARG A 156 1.43 13.57 -9.30
N GLY A 157 0.62 14.13 -8.40
CA GLY A 157 0.94 15.33 -7.63
C GLY A 157 2.19 15.20 -6.74
N LEU A 158 2.58 13.97 -6.39
CA LEU A 158 3.76 13.64 -5.59
C LEU A 158 5.06 13.50 -6.40
N GLN A 159 5.00 13.39 -7.74
CA GLN A 159 6.18 13.17 -8.60
C GLN A 159 7.04 14.43 -8.85
N ARG A 160 7.22 15.28 -7.83
CA ARG A 160 7.95 16.55 -7.96
C ARG A 160 9.46 16.39 -7.96
#